data_AF-A0A936GEL9-F1
#
_entry.id   AF-A0A936GEL9-F1
#
_cell.length_a   1.000
_cell.length_b   1.000
_cell.length_c   1.000
_cell.angle_alpha   90.00
_cell.angle_beta   90.00
_cell.angle_gamma   90.00
#
_symmetry.space_group_name_H-M   'P 1'
#
loop_
_entity.id
_entity.type
_entity.pdbx_description
1 polymer ?
#
loop_
_entity_poly.entity_id
_entity_poly.type
_entity_poly.pdbx_seq_one_letter_code
_entity_poly.pdbx_strand_id
1 'polypeptide(L)'
;MHKQIILISLLLSITTIYSQDFLIANVQQHDLWIGIGNPIFVIVEDIPCGSLIVSSDNGKISEVEGGFESYKCEKSAFIITPSHVGSAKIDIRVVKGRDTSYVGSRIFKVRALPEFIGYVGNIKNGTIDKKFLSVLKGVEAILDYENFPFEFDIVIKITCYSVVIIQNGQCSYFGEFSGNKFSEELKTKFLSLTENDKVIFIDIKAVAPDGIERNVRDVVLDIN
;
A
#
# COMPACT_ATOMS: atom_id res chain seq x y z
N MET A 1 -34.00 63.96 -47.81
CA MET A 1 -33.27 62.68 -48.02
C MET A 1 -31.83 62.86 -47.59
N HIS A 2 -31.42 62.37 -46.42
CA HIS A 2 -30.05 61.92 -46.12
C HIS A 2 -30.08 61.08 -44.84
N LYS A 3 -29.87 59.77 -44.99
CA LYS A 3 -29.77 58.78 -43.90
C LYS A 3 -28.34 58.80 -43.36
N GLN A 4 -28.15 59.04 -42.07
CA GLN A 4 -26.88 58.70 -41.40
C GLN A 4 -27.06 57.32 -40.75
N ILE A 5 -26.27 56.36 -41.21
CA ILE A 5 -26.17 55.01 -40.65
C ILE A 5 -25.00 55.03 -39.67
N ILE A 6 -25.29 54.90 -38.38
CA ILE A 6 -24.27 54.75 -37.34
C ILE A 6 -23.92 53.26 -37.27
N LEU A 7 -22.68 52.92 -37.65
CA LEU A 7 -22.15 51.57 -37.57
C LEU A 7 -21.48 51.38 -36.20
N ILE A 8 -22.15 50.69 -35.28
CA ILE A 8 -21.55 50.29 -33.99
C ILE A 8 -20.72 49.02 -34.24
N SER A 9 -19.40 49.16 -34.19
CA SER A 9 -18.46 48.04 -34.18
C SER A 9 -18.37 47.48 -32.76
N LEU A 10 -18.85 46.25 -32.58
CA LEU A 10 -18.71 45.47 -31.34
C LEU A 10 -17.45 44.60 -31.46
N LEU A 11 -16.38 44.98 -30.76
CA LEU A 11 -15.18 44.15 -30.62
C LEU A 11 -15.47 43.04 -29.60
N LEU A 12 -15.74 41.82 -30.08
CA LEU A 12 -15.66 40.63 -29.24
C LEU A 12 -14.18 40.27 -29.03
N SER A 13 -13.64 40.59 -27.87
CA SER A 13 -12.38 40.00 -27.39
C SER A 13 -12.61 38.52 -27.07
N ILE A 14 -12.06 37.63 -27.89
CA ILE A 14 -12.00 36.20 -27.58
C ILE A 14 -10.97 36.03 -26.47
N THR A 15 -11.41 35.80 -25.23
CA THR A 15 -10.51 35.40 -24.16
C THR A 15 -10.16 33.93 -24.35
N THR A 16 -8.98 33.63 -24.88
CA THR A 16 -8.41 32.29 -24.85
C THR A 16 -8.08 31.94 -23.41
N ILE A 17 -8.84 31.02 -22.81
CA ILE A 17 -8.50 30.40 -21.53
C ILE A 17 -7.34 29.43 -21.82
N TYR A 18 -6.12 29.82 -21.48
CA TYR A 18 -5.00 28.88 -21.46
C TYR A 18 -5.20 27.95 -20.28
N SER A 19 -5.68 26.72 -20.53
CA SER A 19 -5.50 25.63 -19.58
C SER A 19 -4.04 25.21 -19.62
N GLN A 20 -3.37 25.17 -18.47
CA GLN A 20 -2.05 24.55 -18.38
C GLN A 20 -2.21 23.04 -18.45
N ASP A 21 -1.43 22.41 -19.31
CA ASP A 21 -1.36 20.96 -19.36
C ASP A 21 -0.47 20.44 -18.22
N PHE A 22 -1.02 19.51 -17.44
CA PHE A 22 -0.33 18.88 -16.33
C PHE A 22 -0.61 17.38 -16.29
N LEU A 23 0.36 16.64 -15.74
CA LEU A 23 0.27 15.21 -15.51
C LEU A 23 0.53 14.92 -14.03
N ILE A 24 -0.42 14.24 -13.39
CA ILE A 24 -0.18 13.55 -12.11
C ILE A 24 -0.30 12.06 -12.38
N ALA A 25 0.75 11.28 -12.17
CA ALA A 25 0.71 9.84 -12.42
C ALA A 25 1.27 9.08 -11.21
N ASN A 26 0.82 7.84 -11.05
CA ASN A 26 1.46 6.88 -10.15
C ASN A 26 1.68 5.57 -10.90
N VAL A 27 2.48 4.67 -10.31
CA VAL A 27 2.76 3.35 -10.89
C VAL A 27 1.46 2.56 -11.16
N GLN A 28 0.43 2.75 -10.33
CA GLN A 28 -0.85 2.04 -10.40
C GLN A 28 -1.97 2.79 -11.14
N GLN A 29 -1.62 3.81 -11.93
CA GLN A 29 -2.50 4.74 -12.68
C GLN A 29 -3.56 5.52 -11.86
N HIS A 30 -4.32 4.87 -10.98
CA HIS A 30 -5.49 5.42 -10.29
C HIS A 30 -5.65 5.00 -8.83
N ASP A 31 -4.96 3.96 -8.36
CA ASP A 31 -5.10 3.44 -7.00
C ASP A 31 -3.93 3.86 -6.09
N LEU A 32 -4.24 4.26 -4.86
CA LEU A 32 -3.30 4.47 -3.77
C LEU A 32 -3.66 3.51 -2.62
N TRP A 33 -2.67 3.08 -1.86
CA TRP A 33 -2.83 2.18 -0.73
C TRP A 33 -2.65 2.92 0.59
N ILE A 34 -3.60 2.73 1.50
CA ILE A 34 -3.58 3.37 2.81
C ILE A 34 -2.33 2.98 3.61
N GLY A 35 -1.79 3.93 4.38
CA GLY A 35 -0.79 3.64 5.40
C GLY A 35 0.63 3.36 4.89
N ILE A 36 0.81 3.21 3.57
CA ILE A 36 2.12 3.07 2.92
C ILE A 36 2.40 4.26 2.01
N GLY A 37 3.69 4.49 1.73
CA GLY A 37 4.11 5.53 0.80
C GLY A 37 3.82 5.10 -0.64
N ASN A 38 3.01 5.88 -1.34
CA ASN A 38 2.69 5.67 -2.76
C ASN A 38 3.46 6.70 -3.60
N PRO A 39 4.39 6.26 -4.45
CA PRO A 39 5.08 7.15 -5.38
C PRO A 39 4.11 7.80 -6.37
N ILE A 40 4.17 9.12 -6.49
CA ILE A 40 3.50 9.89 -7.54
C ILE A 40 4.48 10.84 -8.23
N PHE A 41 4.18 11.13 -9.49
CA PHE A 41 4.93 12.01 -10.36
C PHE A 41 4.04 13.15 -10.80
N VAL A 42 4.52 14.38 -10.65
CA VAL A 42 3.81 15.60 -11.05
C VAL A 42 4.66 16.39 -12.03
N ILE A 43 4.11 16.63 -13.22
CA ILE A 43 4.73 17.46 -14.26
C ILE A 43 3.72 18.52 -14.67
N VAL A 44 4.18 19.76 -14.77
CA VAL A 44 3.43 20.88 -15.34
C VAL A 44 4.27 21.47 -16.45
N GLU A 45 3.70 21.61 -17.64
CA GLU A 45 4.43 22.11 -18.82
C GLU A 45 4.95 23.54 -18.59
N ASP A 46 6.17 23.81 -19.05
CA ASP A 46 6.87 25.12 -18.92
C ASP A 46 7.00 25.67 -17.49
N ILE A 47 6.81 24.84 -16.46
CA ILE A 47 6.95 25.22 -15.06
C ILE A 47 8.14 24.47 -14.43
N PRO A 48 9.12 25.20 -13.84
CA PRO A 48 10.19 24.57 -13.09
C PRO A 48 9.64 23.81 -11.87
N CYS A 49 10.05 22.57 -11.69
CA CYS A 49 9.49 21.71 -10.65
C CYS A 49 9.65 22.25 -9.22
N GLY A 50 10.72 23.01 -8.95
CA GLY A 50 10.91 23.66 -7.65
C GLY A 50 9.92 24.78 -7.32
N SER A 51 9.02 25.12 -8.24
CA SER A 51 7.93 26.08 -8.02
C SER A 51 6.57 25.42 -7.78
N LEU A 52 6.50 24.08 -7.80
CA LEU A 52 5.29 23.33 -7.56
C LEU A 52 5.00 23.26 -6.06
N ILE A 53 3.74 23.48 -5.69
CA ILE A 53 3.19 23.11 -4.39
C ILE A 53 2.17 22.02 -4.65
N VAL A 54 2.42 20.83 -4.12
CA VAL A 54 1.50 19.69 -4.24
C VAL A 54 0.92 19.39 -2.87
N SER A 55 -0.41 19.28 -2.81
CA SER A 55 -1.15 18.99 -1.57
C SER A 55 -2.17 17.90 -1.78
N SER A 56 -2.48 17.13 -0.73
CA SER A 56 -3.56 16.14 -0.70
C SER A 56 -4.61 16.51 0.34
N ASP A 57 -5.87 16.22 0.07
CA ASP A 57 -6.96 16.28 1.07
C ASP A 57 -7.03 15.02 1.96
N ASN A 58 -6.29 13.97 1.61
CA ASN A 58 -6.24 12.72 2.34
C ASN A 58 -4.78 12.29 2.57
N GLY A 59 -4.36 12.35 3.82
CA GLY A 59 -3.05 11.92 4.27
C GLY A 59 -1.95 12.96 4.09
N LYS A 60 -0.70 12.48 4.04
CA LYS A 60 0.49 13.33 3.93
C LYS A 60 1.13 13.14 2.56
N ILE A 61 1.69 14.23 2.04
CA ILE A 61 2.52 14.21 0.84
C ILE A 61 3.88 14.81 1.17
N SER A 62 4.95 14.19 0.68
CA SER A 62 6.32 14.65 0.85
C SER A 62 7.08 14.58 -0.47
N GLU A 63 7.91 15.57 -0.73
CA GLU A 63 8.87 15.57 -1.84
C GLU A 63 9.94 14.48 -1.63
N VAL A 64 10.38 13.85 -2.72
CA VAL A 64 11.55 12.95 -2.71
C VAL A 64 12.77 13.77 -3.09
N GLU A 65 13.73 13.90 -2.17
CA GLU A 65 15.01 14.56 -2.47
C GLU A 65 15.78 13.79 -3.56
N GLY A 66 16.28 14.51 -4.57
CA GLY A 66 17.00 13.92 -5.71
C GLY A 66 16.11 13.31 -6.79
N GLY A 67 14.78 13.33 -6.61
CA GLY A 67 13.82 12.79 -7.57
C GLY A 67 13.85 11.26 -7.67
N PHE A 68 13.28 10.72 -8.75
CA PHE A 68 13.45 9.32 -9.13
C PHE A 68 14.44 9.28 -10.31
N GLU A 69 15.44 8.37 -10.27
CA GLU A 69 16.53 8.27 -11.26
C GLU A 69 16.07 8.29 -12.72
N SER A 70 14.84 7.85 -13.02
CA SER A 70 14.27 7.79 -14.36
C SER A 70 13.79 9.13 -14.94
N TYR A 71 13.74 10.21 -14.14
CA TYR A 71 13.14 11.49 -14.57
C TYR A 71 14.09 12.67 -14.38
N LYS A 72 14.32 13.43 -15.45
CA LYS A 72 15.20 14.63 -15.49
C LYS A 72 14.75 15.77 -14.56
N CYS A 73 13.58 15.67 -13.92
CA CYS A 73 13.12 16.63 -12.95
C CYS A 73 13.19 16.04 -11.53
N GLU A 74 14.19 16.48 -10.77
CA GLU A 74 14.46 16.02 -9.41
C GLU A 74 13.38 16.42 -8.38
N LYS A 75 12.48 17.38 -8.70
CA LYS A 75 11.38 17.84 -7.83
C LYS A 75 9.98 17.52 -8.36
N SER A 76 9.87 16.55 -9.27
CA SER A 76 8.58 16.04 -9.78
C SER A 76 8.09 14.83 -8.99
N ALA A 77 8.89 14.35 -8.06
CA ALA A 77 8.73 13.10 -7.32
C ALA A 77 8.14 13.36 -5.94
N PHE A 78 7.02 12.70 -5.63
CA PHE A 78 6.38 12.81 -4.33
C PHE A 78 5.99 11.42 -3.81
N ILE A 79 5.95 11.28 -2.50
CA ILE A 79 5.35 10.14 -1.81
C ILE A 79 4.08 10.63 -1.14
N ILE A 80 2.94 10.01 -1.47
CA ILE A 80 1.69 10.20 -0.72
C ILE A 80 1.40 9.00 0.17
N THR A 81 1.09 9.27 1.43
CA THR A 81 0.63 8.28 2.41
C THR A 81 -0.80 8.62 2.83
N PRO A 82 -1.83 8.05 2.18
CA PRO A 82 -3.23 8.27 2.54
C PRO A 82 -3.54 7.77 3.95
N SER A 83 -4.50 8.42 4.62
CA SER A 83 -4.89 8.09 6.00
C SER A 83 -6.24 7.36 6.11
N HIS A 84 -7.07 7.36 5.06
CA HIS A 84 -8.35 6.64 5.06
C HIS A 84 -8.73 6.14 3.66
N VAL A 85 -9.50 5.04 3.61
CA VAL A 85 -10.05 4.45 2.38
C VAL A 85 -11.09 5.40 1.74
N GLY A 86 -11.18 5.40 0.40
CA GLY A 86 -12.10 6.25 -0.34
C GLY A 86 -11.40 6.90 -1.52
N SER A 87 -11.13 8.20 -1.43
CA SER A 87 -10.42 8.97 -2.45
C SER A 87 -9.38 9.90 -1.84
N ALA A 88 -8.40 10.28 -2.65
CA ALA A 88 -7.46 11.36 -2.36
C ALA A 88 -7.41 12.29 -3.57
N LYS A 89 -7.72 13.57 -3.36
CA LYS A 89 -7.57 14.62 -4.36
C LYS A 89 -6.20 15.27 -4.19
N ILE A 90 -5.39 15.20 -5.24
CA ILE A 90 -4.09 15.84 -5.32
C ILE A 90 -4.25 17.17 -6.05
N ASP A 91 -4.07 18.27 -5.33
CA ASP A 91 -4.11 19.63 -5.86
C ASP A 91 -2.69 20.13 -6.17
N ILE A 92 -2.52 20.76 -7.34
CA ILE A 92 -1.28 21.40 -7.75
C ILE A 92 -1.46 22.91 -7.80
N ARG A 93 -0.52 23.62 -7.17
CA ARG A 93 -0.36 25.06 -7.29
C ARG A 93 1.06 25.39 -7.73
N VAL A 94 1.23 26.57 -8.34
CA VAL A 94 2.53 27.06 -8.81
C VAL A 94 2.82 28.40 -8.18
N VAL A 95 4.03 28.55 -7.66
CA VAL A 95 4.56 29.80 -7.13
C VAL A 95 5.35 30.55 -8.20
N LYS A 96 4.93 31.77 -8.52
CA LYS A 96 5.66 32.69 -9.41
C LYS A 96 5.93 34.00 -8.66
N GLY A 97 7.16 34.16 -8.16
CA GLY A 97 7.50 35.30 -7.31
C GLY A 97 6.72 35.27 -6.00
N ARG A 98 5.80 36.23 -5.80
CA ARG A 98 4.92 36.29 -4.61
C ARG A 98 3.55 35.68 -4.84
N ASP A 99 3.21 35.37 -6.09
CA ASP A 99 1.88 34.88 -6.45
C ASP A 99 1.86 33.35 -6.43
N THR A 100 0.76 32.79 -5.90
CA THR A 100 0.48 31.35 -5.97
C THR A 100 -0.80 31.16 -6.77
N SER A 101 -0.71 30.38 -7.85
CA SER A 101 -1.84 30.13 -8.76
C SER A 101 -2.20 28.65 -8.77
N TYR A 102 -3.49 28.35 -8.89
CA TYR A 102 -3.98 26.98 -9.03
C TYR A 102 -3.75 26.49 -10.46
N VAL A 103 -3.21 25.28 -10.61
CA VAL A 103 -3.01 24.63 -11.92
C VAL A 103 -4.12 23.63 -12.18
N GLY A 104 -4.38 22.74 -11.22
CA GLY A 104 -5.32 21.66 -11.42
C GLY A 104 -5.26 20.61 -10.32
N SER A 105 -5.99 19.51 -10.54
CA SER A 105 -6.00 18.38 -9.62
C SER A 105 -6.29 17.06 -10.29
N ARG A 106 -5.92 15.98 -9.61
CA ARG A 106 -6.30 14.60 -9.96
C ARG A 106 -6.81 13.87 -8.74
N ILE A 107 -7.87 13.09 -8.92
CA ILE A 107 -8.43 12.23 -7.87
C ILE A 107 -7.91 10.81 -8.07
N PHE A 108 -7.41 10.21 -7.00
CA PHE A 108 -7.06 8.80 -6.92
C PHE A 108 -8.04 8.08 -5.99
N LYS A 109 -8.28 6.80 -6.27
CA LYS A 109 -9.00 5.92 -5.35
C LYS A 109 -8.03 5.42 -4.28
N VAL A 110 -8.44 5.45 -3.02
CA VAL A 110 -7.63 4.94 -1.91
C VAL A 110 -8.20 3.60 -1.45
N ARG A 111 -7.36 2.57 -1.44
CA ARG A 111 -7.71 1.20 -1.08
C ARG A 111 -7.05 0.78 0.23
N ALA A 112 -7.71 -0.13 0.93
CA ALA A 112 -7.10 -0.85 2.04
C ALA A 112 -6.02 -1.79 1.52
N LEU A 113 -4.98 -2.05 2.32
CA LEU A 113 -4.05 -3.14 2.02
C LEU A 113 -4.81 -4.47 1.87
N PRO A 114 -4.37 -5.37 0.97
CA PRO A 114 -4.93 -6.70 0.86
C PRO A 114 -4.89 -7.47 2.18
N GLU A 115 -5.65 -8.58 2.24
CA GLU A 115 -5.59 -9.49 3.37
C GLU A 115 -4.20 -10.06 3.58
N PHE A 116 -3.87 -10.35 4.84
CA PHE A 116 -2.62 -10.99 5.20
C PHE A 116 -2.81 -12.50 5.22
N ILE A 117 -1.94 -13.22 4.51
CA ILE A 117 -1.94 -14.67 4.45
C ILE A 117 -0.77 -15.21 5.28
N GLY A 118 -1.08 -16.08 6.24
CA GLY A 118 -0.09 -16.79 7.02
C GLY A 118 0.54 -17.93 6.22
N TYR A 119 1.79 -18.23 6.52
CA TYR A 119 2.45 -19.43 6.05
C TYR A 119 3.53 -19.91 7.03
N VAL A 120 3.84 -21.19 6.94
CA VAL A 120 4.92 -21.83 7.70
C VAL A 120 5.74 -22.63 6.70
N GLY A 121 7.02 -22.26 6.53
CA GLY A 121 7.92 -22.93 5.58
C GLY A 121 7.42 -22.90 4.13
N ASN A 122 6.89 -21.75 3.69
CA ASN A 122 6.23 -21.53 2.39
C ASN A 122 4.92 -22.31 2.16
N ILE A 123 4.34 -22.91 3.20
CA ILE A 123 3.06 -23.62 3.12
C ILE A 123 1.97 -22.77 3.74
N LYS A 124 0.95 -22.41 2.95
CA LYS A 124 -0.25 -21.68 3.41
C LYS A 124 -1.22 -22.62 4.14
N ASN A 125 -1.47 -23.78 3.56
CA ASN A 125 -2.23 -24.90 4.10
C ASN A 125 -1.77 -26.19 3.39
N GLY A 126 -1.89 -27.35 4.02
CA GLY A 126 -1.63 -28.64 3.40
C GLY A 126 -0.65 -29.50 4.18
N THR A 127 0.03 -30.43 3.52
CA THR A 127 0.86 -31.44 4.17
C THR A 127 2.29 -30.96 4.46
N ILE A 128 2.85 -31.34 5.60
CA ILE A 128 4.24 -31.05 5.99
C ILE A 128 4.89 -32.23 6.74
N ASP A 129 6.18 -32.46 6.47
CA ASP A 129 6.98 -33.40 7.27
C ASP A 129 7.28 -32.80 8.64
N LYS A 130 7.10 -33.60 9.70
CA LYS A 130 7.28 -33.12 11.07
C LYS A 130 8.71 -32.72 11.42
N LYS A 131 9.73 -33.34 10.81
CA LYS A 131 11.13 -32.97 11.05
C LYS A 131 11.41 -31.63 10.41
N PHE A 132 10.90 -31.40 9.20
CA PHE A 132 10.96 -30.09 8.54
C PHE A 132 10.25 -29.02 9.38
N LEU A 133 9.01 -29.28 9.83
CA LEU A 133 8.28 -28.36 10.71
C LEU A 133 9.07 -28.00 11.98
N SER A 134 9.73 -28.98 12.61
CA SER A 134 10.50 -28.79 13.85
C SER A 134 11.72 -27.90 13.71
N VAL A 135 12.28 -27.73 12.51
CA VAL A 135 13.47 -26.88 12.26
C VAL A 135 13.12 -25.49 11.75
N LEU A 136 11.85 -25.25 11.40
CA LEU A 136 11.38 -23.94 10.98
C LEU A 136 11.46 -22.94 12.14
N LYS A 137 11.63 -21.67 11.77
CA LYS A 137 11.84 -20.59 12.75
C LYS A 137 10.54 -20.10 13.35
N GLY A 138 9.43 -20.14 12.62
CA GLY A 138 8.22 -19.45 13.01
C GLY A 138 7.13 -19.41 11.95
N VAL A 139 6.07 -18.69 12.28
CA VAL A 139 5.03 -18.25 11.34
C VAL A 139 5.53 -17.02 10.60
N GLU A 140 5.10 -16.87 9.36
CA GLU A 140 5.36 -15.71 8.51
C GLU A 140 4.05 -15.26 7.84
N ALA A 141 4.02 -14.02 7.34
CA ALA A 141 2.84 -13.46 6.69
C ALA A 141 3.23 -12.65 5.44
N ILE A 142 2.40 -12.75 4.40
CA ILE A 142 2.50 -11.96 3.17
C ILE A 142 1.16 -11.29 2.86
N LEU A 143 1.18 -10.29 1.98
CA LEU A 143 -0.04 -9.80 1.34
C LEU A 143 -0.59 -10.82 0.35
N ASP A 144 -1.91 -10.86 0.21
CA ASP A 144 -2.55 -11.54 -0.91
C ASP A 144 -2.38 -10.71 -2.20
N TYR A 145 -1.38 -11.08 -3.01
CA TYR A 145 -0.89 -10.28 -4.13
C TYR A 145 -1.78 -10.28 -5.38
N GLU A 146 -2.93 -10.98 -5.42
CA GLU A 146 -3.72 -11.10 -6.65
C GLU A 146 -4.08 -9.75 -7.30
N ASN A 147 -4.18 -8.68 -6.51
CA ASN A 147 -4.43 -7.32 -6.99
C ASN A 147 -3.47 -6.28 -6.38
N PHE A 148 -2.33 -6.71 -5.83
CA PHE A 148 -1.37 -5.81 -5.20
C PHE A 148 -0.09 -5.73 -6.02
N PRO A 149 0.38 -4.52 -6.37
CA PRO A 149 1.60 -4.35 -7.13
C PRO A 149 2.83 -5.01 -6.48
N PHE A 150 3.53 -5.81 -7.26
CA PHE A 150 4.75 -6.51 -6.84
C PHE A 150 5.92 -5.57 -6.52
N GLU A 151 5.85 -4.31 -6.95
CA GLU A 151 6.92 -3.31 -6.78
C GLU A 151 7.02 -2.74 -5.36
N PHE A 152 6.04 -2.99 -4.49
CA PHE A 152 6.07 -2.55 -3.11
C PHE A 152 6.71 -3.61 -2.21
N ASP A 153 7.86 -3.29 -1.63
CA ASP A 153 8.49 -4.10 -0.59
C ASP A 153 7.81 -3.85 0.76
N ILE A 154 6.78 -4.64 1.06
CA ILE A 154 6.00 -4.52 2.30
C ILE A 154 6.46 -5.56 3.31
N VAL A 155 7.08 -5.09 4.38
CA VAL A 155 7.46 -5.92 5.53
C VAL A 155 6.28 -6.07 6.48
N ILE A 156 5.79 -7.30 6.63
CA ILE A 156 4.75 -7.66 7.61
C ILE A 156 5.43 -8.32 8.82
N LYS A 157 5.14 -7.81 10.01
CA LYS A 157 5.67 -8.33 11.27
C LYS A 157 4.55 -8.97 12.08
N ILE A 158 4.63 -10.28 12.31
CA ILE A 158 3.73 -10.99 13.22
C ILE A 158 3.98 -10.54 14.67
N THR A 159 2.91 -10.19 15.37
CA THR A 159 2.92 -9.73 16.77
C THR A 159 2.58 -10.85 17.74
N CYS A 160 1.66 -11.75 17.37
CA CYS A 160 1.35 -12.96 18.12
C CYS A 160 0.68 -14.02 17.23
N TYR A 161 0.62 -15.24 17.75
CA TYR A 161 -0.17 -16.34 17.20
C TYR A 161 -0.50 -17.35 18.30
N SER A 162 -1.49 -18.19 18.04
CA SER A 162 -1.85 -19.35 18.85
C SER A 162 -1.64 -20.63 18.04
N VAL A 163 -1.34 -21.73 18.72
CA VAL A 163 -1.19 -23.06 18.10
C VAL A 163 -2.15 -24.04 18.73
N VAL A 164 -2.89 -24.75 17.89
CA VAL A 164 -3.68 -25.92 18.25
C VAL A 164 -3.02 -27.14 17.62
N ILE A 165 -2.75 -28.17 18.41
CA ILE A 165 -2.31 -29.47 17.90
C ILE A 165 -3.45 -30.46 18.10
N ILE A 166 -3.81 -31.15 17.02
CA ILE A 166 -4.82 -32.20 17.02
C ILE A 166 -4.12 -33.54 16.80
N GLN A 167 -4.27 -34.46 17.74
CA GLN A 167 -3.77 -35.83 17.63
C GLN A 167 -4.93 -36.80 17.82
N ASN A 168 -5.02 -37.82 16.97
CA ASN A 168 -6.13 -38.78 16.98
C ASN A 168 -7.51 -38.10 16.99
N GLY A 169 -7.65 -36.96 16.30
CA GLY A 169 -8.90 -36.18 16.21
C GLY A 169 -9.26 -35.37 17.46
N GLN A 170 -8.40 -35.28 18.47
CA GLN A 170 -8.63 -34.49 19.68
C GLN A 170 -7.56 -33.42 19.85
N CYS A 171 -7.95 -32.26 20.42
CA CYS A 171 -7.01 -31.21 20.79
C CYS A 171 -6.09 -31.72 21.91
N SER A 172 -4.82 -31.99 21.59
CA SER A 172 -3.83 -32.45 22.56
C SER A 172 -3.01 -31.31 23.14
N TYR A 173 -2.95 -30.16 22.47
CA TYR A 173 -2.22 -28.98 22.94
C TYR A 173 -2.82 -27.68 22.41
N PHE A 174 -2.80 -26.67 23.26
CA PHE A 174 -3.06 -25.27 22.92
C PHE A 174 -1.94 -24.42 23.54
N GLY A 175 -1.43 -23.44 22.79
CA GLY A 175 -0.43 -22.50 23.30
C GLY A 175 -0.48 -21.16 22.58
N GLU A 176 -0.22 -20.09 23.33
CA GLU A 176 -0.17 -18.71 22.83
C GLU A 176 1.27 -18.21 22.82
N PHE A 177 1.63 -17.47 21.77
CA PHE A 177 3.01 -17.05 21.53
C PHE A 177 3.08 -15.58 21.14
N SER A 178 4.10 -14.90 21.66
CA SER A 178 4.44 -13.55 21.26
C SER A 178 5.52 -13.54 20.18
N GLY A 179 5.38 -12.62 19.23
CA GLY A 179 6.19 -12.56 18.03
C GLY A 179 5.88 -13.72 17.08
N ASN A 180 6.82 -14.00 16.19
CA ASN A 180 6.60 -14.94 15.11
C ASN A 180 7.30 -16.30 15.33
N LYS A 181 8.18 -16.41 16.32
CA LYS A 181 9.09 -17.55 16.47
C LYS A 181 8.46 -18.72 17.20
N PHE A 182 8.84 -19.94 16.81
CA PHE A 182 8.52 -21.15 17.54
C PHE A 182 9.42 -21.31 18.77
N SER A 183 8.84 -21.69 19.91
CA SER A 183 9.61 -22.07 21.10
C SER A 183 10.23 -23.47 20.93
N GLU A 184 11.29 -23.75 21.69
CA GLU A 184 11.90 -25.09 21.69
C GLU A 184 10.93 -26.17 22.22
N GLU A 185 10.04 -25.80 23.15
CA GLU A 185 8.97 -26.69 23.61
C GLU A 185 8.01 -27.04 22.48
N LEU A 186 7.57 -26.04 21.70
CA LEU A 186 6.67 -26.23 20.58
C LEU A 186 7.32 -27.11 19.49
N LYS A 187 8.59 -26.86 19.17
CA LYS A 187 9.35 -27.70 18.24
C LYS A 187 9.47 -29.15 18.71
N THR A 188 9.63 -29.36 20.02
CA THR A 188 9.66 -30.71 20.60
C THR A 188 8.30 -31.41 20.46
N LYS A 189 7.19 -30.68 20.62
CA LYS A 189 5.84 -31.21 20.36
C LYS A 189 5.68 -31.62 18.91
N PHE A 190 6.17 -30.82 17.95
CA PHE A 190 6.12 -31.19 16.53
C PHE A 190 6.81 -32.53 16.24
N LEU A 191 7.91 -32.85 16.91
CA LEU A 191 8.61 -34.14 16.74
C LEU A 191 7.80 -35.36 17.23
N SER A 192 6.90 -35.15 18.19
CA SER A 192 6.01 -36.21 18.73
C SER A 192 4.82 -36.53 17.84
N LEU A 193 4.55 -35.73 16.80
CA LEU A 193 3.41 -35.93 15.93
C LEU A 193 3.57 -37.17 15.04
N THR A 194 2.45 -37.75 14.63
CA THR A 194 2.38 -38.87 13.69
C THR A 194 1.50 -38.52 12.50
N GLU A 195 1.52 -39.36 11.45
CA GLU A 195 0.71 -39.18 10.25
C GLU A 195 -0.76 -38.92 10.61
N ASN A 196 -1.40 -37.97 9.91
CA ASN A 196 -2.77 -37.47 10.12
C ASN A 196 -2.98 -36.58 11.36
N ASP A 197 -1.97 -36.36 12.20
CA ASP A 197 -2.02 -35.27 13.18
C ASP A 197 -2.07 -33.91 12.45
N LYS A 198 -2.65 -32.90 13.10
CA LYS A 198 -2.75 -31.54 12.56
C LYS A 198 -2.08 -30.53 13.47
N VAL A 199 -1.45 -29.53 12.86
CA VAL A 199 -1.00 -28.32 13.54
C VAL A 199 -1.71 -27.14 12.92
N ILE A 200 -2.44 -26.38 13.73
CA ILE A 200 -3.21 -25.23 13.28
C ILE A 200 -2.66 -23.99 13.98
N PHE A 201 -2.22 -23.02 13.19
CA PHE A 201 -1.84 -21.70 13.66
C PHE A 201 -3.03 -20.78 13.46
N ILE A 202 -3.59 -20.28 14.57
CA ILE A 202 -4.77 -19.42 14.62
C ILE A 202 -4.46 -18.13 15.37
N ASP A 203 -5.42 -17.20 15.39
CA ASP A 203 -5.31 -15.91 16.09
C ASP A 203 -4.00 -15.17 15.73
N ILE A 204 -3.54 -15.37 14.49
CA ILE A 204 -2.30 -14.79 14.01
C ILE A 204 -2.57 -13.30 13.79
N LYS A 205 -1.78 -12.45 14.44
CA LYS A 205 -1.85 -11.00 14.27
C LYS A 205 -0.55 -10.46 13.73
N ALA A 206 -0.64 -9.42 12.91
CA ALA A 206 0.53 -8.77 12.36
C ALA A 206 0.31 -7.28 12.09
N VAL A 207 1.43 -6.56 12.00
CA VAL A 207 1.48 -5.15 11.64
C VAL A 207 2.26 -4.97 10.34
N ALA A 208 1.78 -4.08 9.48
CA ALA A 208 2.50 -3.60 8.30
C ALA A 208 3.21 -2.26 8.64
N PRO A 209 3.91 -1.61 7.69
CA PRO A 209 4.59 -0.33 7.95
C PRO A 209 3.65 0.80 8.40
N ASP A 210 2.34 0.64 8.19
CA ASP A 210 1.32 1.57 8.68
C ASP A 210 1.04 1.49 10.19
N GLY A 211 1.60 0.49 10.87
CA GLY A 211 1.49 0.29 12.32
C GLY A 211 0.13 -0.23 12.79
N ILE A 212 -0.79 -0.56 11.87
CA ILE A 212 -2.13 -1.04 12.22
C ILE A 212 -2.10 -2.57 12.33
N GLU A 213 -2.50 -3.08 13.50
CA GLU A 213 -2.62 -4.52 13.74
C GLU A 213 -3.83 -5.11 13.00
N ARG A 214 -3.60 -6.23 12.32
CA ARG A 214 -4.60 -6.96 11.53
C ARG A 214 -4.52 -8.45 11.81
N ASN A 215 -5.64 -9.12 11.63
CA ASN A 215 -5.68 -10.57 11.62
C ASN A 215 -5.05 -11.09 10.32
N VAL A 216 -4.34 -12.20 10.45
CA VAL A 216 -3.75 -12.97 9.37
C VAL A 216 -4.54 -14.27 9.23
N ARG A 217 -4.75 -14.73 8.01
CA ARG A 217 -5.44 -16.00 7.75
C ARG A 217 -4.68 -17.16 8.40
N ASP A 218 -5.44 -18.06 9.03
CA ASP A 218 -4.95 -19.27 9.69
C ASP A 218 -4.14 -20.17 8.75
N VAL A 219 -3.24 -20.94 9.34
CA VAL A 219 -2.43 -21.96 8.66
C VAL A 219 -2.75 -23.32 9.25
N VAL A 220 -3.25 -24.24 8.41
CA VAL A 220 -3.58 -25.61 8.76
C VAL A 220 -2.59 -26.56 8.08
N LEU A 221 -1.82 -27.27 8.90
CA LEU A 221 -0.84 -28.24 8.42
C LEU A 221 -1.23 -29.67 8.83
N ASP A 222 -1.21 -30.57 7.86
CA ASP A 222 -1.39 -32.00 8.03
C ASP A 222 -0.03 -32.69 8.07
N ILE A 223 0.21 -33.54 9.08
CA ILE A 223 1.47 -34.28 9.18
C ILE A 223 1.43 -35.50 8.26
N ASN A 224 2.50 -35.66 7.46
CA ASN A 224 2.73 -36.83 6.59
C ASN A 224 3.92 -37.69 7.05
#